data_AF-A0A7V9CGI6-F1
#
_entry.id   AF-A0A7V9CGI6-F1
#
_cell.length_a   1.000
_cell.length_b   1.000
_cell.length_c   1.000
_cell.angle_alpha   90.00
_cell.angle_beta   90.00
_cell.angle_gamma   90.00
#
_symmetry.space_group_name_H-M   'P 1'
#
loop_
_entity.id
_entity.type
_entity.pdbx_description
1 polymer ?
#
loop_
_entity_poly.entity_id
_entity_poly.type
_entity_poly.pdbx_seq_one_letter_code
_entity_poly.pdbx_strand_id
1 'polypeptide(L)'
;MAYAGAAPAATTKKPAAPKVKVAKLQIDVAGFFEARELHDTTSDCFPGERWIKTNSYSFETGRFVDINVRNISLPGTGQSVVTSSLSRSGGSARTKGSISDYDSTNHCDRPAEKLEGPPTCSASRGKTSVALTPGEIPGSDDELAPLKGRPLLLSVRRSGGGTDPLRCAGQVVGLSGVDTELAAITTSVAPGVAAVLPANLDAVKVFAIRRNQRIRRVVTVQGPCSKAAVRVSRPPGPTPSPGPLNADGDCRIFGKVVITIRSRR
;
A
#
# COMPACT_ATOMS: atom_id res chain seq x y z
N MET A 1 -16.72 72.67 -18.76
CA MET A 1 -15.75 71.73 -19.37
C MET A 1 -15.09 70.97 -18.24
N ALA A 2 -15.47 69.71 -18.01
CA ALA A 2 -14.97 68.89 -16.92
C ALA A 2 -13.93 67.89 -17.45
N TYR A 3 -12.78 67.84 -16.79
CA TYR A 3 -11.64 66.97 -17.10
C TYR A 3 -12.01 65.50 -16.88
N ALA A 4 -11.83 64.67 -17.92
CA ALA A 4 -11.84 63.22 -17.80
C ALA A 4 -10.49 62.76 -17.21
N GLY A 5 -10.50 62.38 -15.92
CA GLY A 5 -9.36 61.74 -15.27
C GLY A 5 -9.21 60.30 -15.75
N ALA A 6 -8.08 59.98 -16.37
CA ALA A 6 -7.72 58.61 -16.73
C ALA A 6 -7.52 57.77 -15.45
N ALA A 7 -8.23 56.65 -15.35
CA ALA A 7 -8.02 55.68 -14.29
C ALA A 7 -6.63 55.02 -14.44
N PRO A 8 -5.87 54.84 -13.35
CA PRO A 8 -4.57 54.18 -13.44
C PRO A 8 -4.76 52.70 -13.77
N ALA A 9 -4.02 52.22 -14.77
CA ALA A 9 -3.96 50.81 -15.13
C ALA A 9 -3.45 49.99 -13.93
N ALA A 10 -4.28 49.04 -13.48
CA ALA A 10 -3.90 48.08 -12.46
C ALA A 10 -2.70 47.26 -12.97
N THR A 11 -1.53 47.49 -12.36
CA THR A 11 -0.34 46.68 -12.61
C THR A 11 -0.59 45.29 -12.03
N THR A 12 -0.93 44.33 -12.89
CA THR A 12 -1.00 42.92 -12.53
C THR A 12 0.41 42.43 -12.20
N LYS A 13 0.77 42.44 -10.90
CA LYS A 13 1.99 41.79 -10.42
C LYS A 13 1.97 40.33 -10.89
N LYS A 14 2.93 39.98 -11.74
CA LYS A 14 3.15 38.60 -12.18
C LYS A 14 3.21 37.69 -10.94
N PRO A 15 2.42 36.60 -10.87
CA PRO A 15 2.45 35.69 -9.73
C PRO A 15 3.88 35.21 -9.50
N ALA A 16 4.34 35.31 -8.26
CA ALA A 16 5.67 34.85 -7.90
C ALA A 16 5.80 33.34 -8.19
N ALA A 17 6.91 32.95 -8.82
CA ALA A 17 7.12 31.57 -9.24
C ALA A 17 7.17 30.61 -8.03
N PRO A 18 6.57 29.41 -8.13
CA PRO A 18 6.59 28.42 -7.06
C PRO A 18 8.02 28.03 -6.67
N LYS A 19 8.28 27.95 -5.36
CA LYS A 19 9.56 27.48 -4.83
C LYS A 19 9.53 25.96 -4.75
N VAL A 20 10.45 25.29 -5.47
CA VAL A 20 10.52 23.82 -5.51
C VAL A 20 11.77 23.34 -4.79
N LYS A 21 11.60 22.50 -3.77
CA LYS A 21 12.70 21.81 -3.08
C LYS A 21 12.64 20.32 -3.40
N VAL A 22 13.76 19.72 -3.77
CA VAL A 22 13.82 18.31 -4.21
C VAL A 22 14.76 17.52 -3.30
N ALA A 23 14.23 16.48 -2.66
CA ALA A 23 15.02 15.44 -2.00
C ALA A 23 15.24 14.30 -3.00
N LYS A 24 16.50 14.11 -3.40
CA LYS A 24 16.93 12.98 -4.25
C LYS A 24 17.24 11.79 -3.35
N LEU A 25 16.46 10.72 -3.45
CA LEU A 25 16.56 9.57 -2.55
C LEU A 25 16.74 8.28 -3.31
N GLN A 26 17.19 7.27 -2.58
CA GLN A 26 17.21 5.89 -2.97
C GLN A 26 16.44 5.07 -1.94
N ILE A 27 15.53 4.23 -2.42
CA ILE A 27 14.69 3.35 -1.61
C ILE A 27 14.92 1.89 -2.00
N ASP A 28 15.00 1.02 -1.02
CA ASP A 28 15.05 -0.43 -1.19
C ASP A 28 13.96 -1.05 -0.31
N VAL A 29 13.09 -1.84 -0.94
CA VAL A 29 11.90 -2.41 -0.33
C VAL A 29 11.86 -3.90 -0.63
N ALA A 30 11.62 -4.69 0.41
CA ALA A 30 11.33 -6.11 0.27
C ALA A 30 10.27 -6.51 1.29
N GLY A 31 9.32 -7.35 0.88
CA GLY A 31 8.27 -7.79 1.78
C GLY A 31 7.25 -8.71 1.14
N PHE A 32 6.27 -9.07 1.94
CA PHE A 32 5.14 -9.88 1.51
C PHE A 32 3.88 -9.59 2.33
N PHE A 33 2.73 -9.92 1.74
CA PHE A 33 1.44 -10.06 2.39
C PHE A 33 0.86 -11.42 2.05
N GLU A 34 0.21 -12.05 3.00
CA GLU A 34 -0.52 -13.29 2.81
C GLU A 34 -1.87 -13.16 3.51
N ALA A 35 -2.95 -13.43 2.77
CA ALA A 35 -4.30 -13.52 3.28
C ALA A 35 -4.75 -14.97 3.21
N ARG A 36 -5.36 -15.45 4.29
CA ARG A 36 -5.98 -16.76 4.39
C ARG A 36 -7.45 -16.61 4.72
N GLU A 37 -8.29 -17.36 4.03
CA GLU A 37 -9.74 -17.31 4.18
C GLU A 37 -10.24 -18.75 4.30
N LEU A 38 -11.02 -19.04 5.33
CA LEU A 38 -11.68 -20.32 5.50
C LEU A 38 -13.06 -20.27 4.87
N HIS A 39 -13.32 -21.20 3.97
CA HIS A 39 -14.66 -21.55 3.54
C HIS A 39 -15.04 -22.86 4.22
N ASP A 40 -16.19 -22.91 4.89
CA ASP A 40 -16.70 -24.10 5.54
C ASP A 40 -18.23 -24.11 5.57
N THR A 41 -18.82 -24.88 4.67
CA THR A 41 -20.28 -25.08 4.58
C THR A 41 -20.70 -26.47 5.04
N THR A 42 -19.84 -27.19 5.76
CA THR A 42 -20.06 -28.59 6.14
C THR A 42 -21.07 -28.80 7.27
N SER A 43 -21.57 -27.73 7.89
CA SER A 43 -22.45 -27.82 9.07
C SER A 43 -23.92 -28.16 8.78
N ASP A 44 -24.38 -28.05 7.54
CA ASP A 44 -25.79 -28.23 7.18
C ASP A 44 -26.04 -29.52 6.39
N CYS A 45 -27.30 -29.99 6.35
CA CYS A 45 -27.72 -31.12 5.51
C CYS A 45 -27.84 -30.69 4.03
N PHE A 46 -26.71 -30.27 3.47
CA PHE A 46 -26.46 -29.95 2.06
C PHE A 46 -25.06 -30.47 1.68
N PRO A 47 -24.73 -30.66 0.39
CA PRO A 47 -23.36 -30.91 -0.05
C PRO A 47 -22.46 -29.74 0.40
N GLY A 48 -21.71 -29.95 1.47
CA GLY A 48 -20.87 -28.92 2.09
C GLY A 48 -19.42 -29.08 1.66
N GLU A 49 -18.75 -27.96 1.47
CA GLU A 49 -17.32 -27.91 1.18
C GLU A 49 -16.58 -27.16 2.28
N ARG A 50 -15.38 -27.64 2.59
CA ARG A 50 -14.42 -26.94 3.42
C ARG A 50 -13.12 -26.78 2.66
N TRP A 51 -12.55 -25.59 2.64
CA TRP A 51 -11.23 -25.33 2.07
C TRP A 51 -10.64 -24.02 2.56
N ILE A 52 -9.30 -23.89 2.47
CA ILE A 52 -8.59 -22.66 2.81
C ILE A 52 -8.08 -21.99 1.54
N LYS A 53 -8.56 -20.77 1.27
CA LYS A 53 -7.95 -19.88 0.27
C LYS A 53 -6.70 -19.27 0.86
N THR A 54 -5.59 -19.31 0.13
CA THR A 54 -4.40 -18.54 0.46
C THR A 54 -4.00 -17.66 -0.71
N ASN A 55 -3.98 -16.34 -0.51
CA ASN A 55 -3.48 -15.38 -1.49
C ASN A 55 -2.25 -14.67 -0.95
N SER A 56 -1.16 -14.71 -1.70
CA SER A 56 0.10 -14.09 -1.32
C SER A 56 0.56 -13.08 -2.36
N TYR A 57 1.06 -11.94 -1.89
CA TYR A 57 1.75 -10.94 -2.70
C TYR A 57 3.14 -10.70 -2.11
N SER A 58 4.18 -11.13 -2.81
CA SER A 58 5.58 -10.93 -2.44
C SER A 58 6.26 -9.98 -3.42
N PHE A 59 7.11 -9.10 -2.92
CA PHE A 59 7.80 -8.11 -3.75
C PHE A 59 9.16 -7.73 -3.17
N GLU A 60 10.05 -7.38 -4.08
CA GLU A 60 11.33 -6.77 -3.77
C GLU A 60 11.77 -5.84 -4.91
N THR A 61 12.49 -4.78 -4.56
CA THR A 61 13.19 -3.94 -5.54
C THR A 61 14.50 -4.59 -6.00
N GLY A 62 15.05 -5.52 -5.22
CA GLY A 62 16.31 -6.24 -5.47
C GLY A 62 17.58 -5.37 -5.31
N ARG A 63 17.44 -4.05 -5.43
CA ARG A 63 18.45 -3.03 -5.19
C ARG A 63 17.76 -1.71 -4.85
N PHE A 64 18.55 -0.74 -4.41
CA PHE A 64 18.11 0.64 -4.30
C PHE A 64 17.61 1.19 -5.64
N VAL A 65 16.40 1.73 -5.63
CA VAL A 65 15.80 2.46 -6.76
C VAL A 65 15.67 3.94 -6.44
N ASP A 66 15.85 4.78 -7.45
CA ASP A 66 15.80 6.23 -7.30
C ASP A 66 14.35 6.73 -7.20
N ILE A 67 14.10 7.63 -6.24
CA ILE A 67 12.87 8.41 -6.13
C ILE A 67 13.21 9.87 -5.84
N ASN A 68 12.38 10.80 -6.29
CA ASN A 68 12.50 12.22 -5.95
C ASN A 68 11.24 12.65 -5.21
N VAL A 69 11.42 13.14 -3.98
CA VAL A 69 10.36 13.79 -3.22
C VAL A 69 10.49 15.29 -3.41
N ARG A 70 9.43 15.94 -3.88
CA ARG A 70 9.38 17.38 -4.15
C ARG A 70 8.45 18.03 -3.16
N ASN A 71 8.89 19.13 -2.58
CA ASN A 71 8.03 20.08 -1.89
C ASN A 71 7.87 21.30 -2.79
N ILE A 72 6.64 21.61 -3.18
CA ILE A 72 6.30 22.75 -4.01
C ILE A 72 5.58 23.75 -3.11
N SER A 73 6.19 24.88 -2.82
CA SER A 73 5.61 25.95 -1.99
C SER A 73 5.14 27.10 -2.87
N LEU A 74 3.88 27.51 -2.67
CA LEU A 74 3.25 28.62 -3.37
C LEU A 74 3.53 29.93 -2.62
N PRO A 75 4.26 30.89 -3.22
CA PRO A 75 4.57 32.15 -2.56
C PRO A 75 3.29 32.94 -2.26
N GLY A 76 3.22 33.53 -1.06
CA GLY A 76 2.10 34.39 -0.66
C GLY A 76 0.87 33.63 -0.13
N THR A 77 0.79 32.31 -0.28
CA THR A 77 -0.35 31.52 0.24
C THR A 77 0.00 30.68 1.47
N GLY A 78 1.29 30.45 1.73
CA GLY A 78 1.73 29.51 2.78
C GLY A 78 1.50 28.04 2.44
N GLN A 79 0.86 27.74 1.30
CA GLN A 79 0.54 26.38 0.89
C GLN A 79 1.78 25.64 0.39
N SER A 80 1.82 24.34 0.70
CA SER A 80 2.87 23.44 0.23
C SER A 80 2.33 22.08 -0.19
N VAL A 81 2.76 21.59 -1.34
CA VAL A 81 2.37 20.29 -1.88
C VAL A 81 3.59 19.38 -1.92
N VAL A 82 3.48 18.22 -1.28
CA VAL A 82 4.48 17.16 -1.33
C VAL A 82 4.11 16.16 -2.40
N THR A 83 5.03 15.87 -3.33
CA THR A 83 4.85 14.85 -4.37
C THR A 83 6.06 13.93 -4.40
N SER A 84 5.88 12.70 -4.88
CA SER A 84 6.99 11.79 -5.15
C SER A 84 6.90 11.25 -6.56
N SER A 85 8.04 11.11 -7.23
CA SER A 85 8.11 10.31 -8.44
C SER A 85 7.93 8.83 -8.13
N LEU A 86 7.25 8.10 -9.01
CA LEU A 86 7.30 6.64 -9.03
C LEU A 86 8.71 6.19 -9.47
N SER A 87 9.27 5.20 -8.80
CA SER A 87 10.54 4.60 -9.21
C SER A 87 10.39 3.92 -10.58
N ARG A 88 11.51 3.75 -11.30
CA ARG A 88 11.53 2.78 -12.40
C ARG A 88 11.18 1.40 -11.87
N SER A 89 10.44 0.61 -12.65
CA SER A 89 10.15 -0.79 -12.33
C SER A 89 11.46 -1.59 -12.26
N GLY A 90 11.63 -2.35 -11.18
CA GLY A 90 12.81 -3.17 -10.91
C GLY A 90 12.46 -4.41 -10.09
N GLY A 91 13.48 -5.21 -9.74
CA GLY A 91 13.31 -6.37 -8.86
C GLY A 91 12.29 -7.41 -9.34
N SER A 92 11.48 -7.90 -8.41
CA SER A 92 10.46 -8.92 -8.64
C SER A 92 9.19 -8.63 -7.82
N ALA A 93 8.03 -8.93 -8.41
CA ALA A 93 6.73 -8.91 -7.76
C ALA A 93 5.97 -10.17 -8.18
N ARG A 94 5.39 -10.90 -7.24
CA ARG A 94 4.67 -12.15 -7.48
C ARG A 94 3.40 -12.18 -6.66
N THR A 95 2.31 -12.49 -7.33
CA THR A 95 1.04 -12.86 -6.72
C THR A 95 0.83 -14.37 -6.90
N LYS A 96 0.34 -15.05 -5.87
CA LYS A 96 -0.03 -16.47 -5.94
C LYS A 96 -1.27 -16.71 -5.10
N GLY A 97 -2.33 -17.22 -5.73
CA GLY A 97 -3.44 -17.87 -5.05
C GLY A 97 -3.23 -19.38 -4.96
N SER A 98 -3.73 -20.01 -3.91
CA SER A 98 -3.82 -21.47 -3.77
C SER A 98 -4.98 -21.85 -2.88
N ILE A 99 -5.44 -23.09 -3.05
CA ILE A 99 -6.46 -23.71 -2.19
C ILE A 99 -5.84 -24.93 -1.54
N SER A 100 -6.05 -25.09 -0.25
CA SER A 100 -5.61 -26.26 0.54
C SER A 100 -6.76 -26.81 1.37
N ASP A 101 -6.52 -28.00 1.94
CA ASP A 101 -7.40 -28.62 2.93
C ASP A 101 -8.84 -28.77 2.44
N TYR A 102 -8.98 -29.11 1.15
CA TYR A 102 -10.27 -29.37 0.53
C TYR A 102 -10.87 -30.65 1.10
N ASP A 103 -12.04 -30.53 1.70
CA ASP A 103 -12.88 -31.62 2.14
C ASP A 103 -14.32 -31.36 1.67
N SER A 104 -15.06 -32.43 1.40
CA SER A 104 -16.45 -32.34 0.98
C SER A 104 -17.27 -33.37 1.72
N THR A 105 -18.37 -32.92 2.31
CA THR A 105 -19.33 -33.79 2.98
C THR A 105 -20.62 -33.85 2.17
N ASN A 106 -21.28 -34.99 2.20
CA ASN A 106 -22.64 -35.11 1.70
C ASN A 106 -23.43 -35.94 2.71
N HIS A 107 -24.04 -35.27 3.68
CA HIS A 107 -24.86 -35.90 4.71
C HIS A 107 -26.33 -36.09 4.28
N CYS A 108 -26.65 -35.94 2.98
CA CYS A 108 -28.01 -36.03 2.46
C CYS A 108 -28.33 -37.43 1.89
N ASP A 109 -29.57 -37.88 2.09
CA ASP A 109 -30.13 -39.12 1.51
C ASP A 109 -30.36 -39.05 -0.02
N ARG A 110 -30.11 -37.90 -0.66
CA ARG A 110 -30.32 -37.65 -2.10
C ARG A 110 -29.01 -37.83 -2.90
N PRO A 111 -29.09 -38.15 -4.21
CA PRO A 111 -27.90 -38.26 -5.05
C PRO A 111 -27.06 -36.98 -4.95
N ALA A 112 -25.79 -37.16 -4.64
CA ALA A 112 -24.84 -36.08 -4.42
C ALA A 112 -24.87 -35.09 -5.59
N GLU A 113 -25.18 -33.81 -5.31
CA GLU A 113 -24.94 -32.77 -6.29
C GLU A 113 -23.43 -32.69 -6.53
N LYS A 114 -23.02 -32.67 -7.80
CA LYS A 114 -21.61 -32.65 -8.15
C LYS A 114 -21.06 -31.25 -7.88
N LEU A 115 -20.29 -31.16 -6.82
CA LEU A 115 -19.51 -29.99 -6.46
C LEU A 115 -18.51 -29.61 -7.58
N GLU A 116 -18.37 -28.30 -7.86
CA GLU A 116 -17.47 -27.78 -8.91
C GLU A 116 -15.98 -28.06 -8.60
N GLY A 117 -15.66 -28.37 -7.34
CA GLY A 117 -14.29 -28.57 -6.86
C GLY A 117 -13.55 -27.23 -6.67
N PRO A 118 -12.36 -27.26 -6.04
CA PRO A 118 -11.66 -26.04 -5.67
C PRO A 118 -11.20 -25.25 -6.91
N PRO A 119 -11.37 -23.91 -6.95
CA PRO A 119 -10.88 -23.11 -8.06
C PRO A 119 -9.36 -23.25 -8.29
N THR A 120 -8.94 -23.29 -9.56
CA THR A 120 -7.51 -23.30 -9.92
C THR A 120 -6.98 -21.87 -10.00
N CYS A 121 -6.04 -21.54 -9.11
CA CYS A 121 -5.42 -20.22 -9.07
C CYS A 121 -4.06 -20.20 -9.74
N SER A 122 -3.89 -19.27 -10.69
CA SER A 122 -2.61 -19.03 -11.36
C SER A 122 -1.71 -18.12 -10.53
N ALA A 123 -0.40 -18.16 -10.85
CA ALA A 123 0.58 -17.26 -10.26
C ALA A 123 0.95 -16.18 -11.28
N SER A 124 0.82 -14.93 -10.87
CA SER A 124 1.09 -13.77 -11.70
C SER A 124 2.42 -13.13 -11.29
N ARG A 125 3.24 -12.73 -12.27
CA ARG A 125 4.60 -12.21 -12.03
C ARG A 125 4.84 -10.90 -12.76
N GLY A 126 5.54 -9.97 -12.11
CA GLY A 126 5.89 -8.68 -12.69
C GLY A 126 7.11 -8.07 -12.03
N LYS A 127 7.28 -6.77 -12.27
CA LYS A 127 8.33 -5.94 -11.64
C LYS A 127 7.72 -5.03 -10.58
N THR A 128 8.50 -4.68 -9.59
CA THR A 128 8.11 -3.81 -8.48
C THR A 128 8.46 -2.36 -8.81
N SER A 129 7.54 -1.44 -8.55
CA SER A 129 7.80 -0.01 -8.52
C SER A 129 7.28 0.58 -7.21
N VAL A 130 7.96 1.61 -6.71
CA VAL A 130 7.65 2.19 -5.40
C VAL A 130 7.63 3.72 -5.44
N ALA A 131 6.84 4.32 -4.56
CA ALA A 131 6.76 5.77 -4.37
C ALA A 131 6.50 6.11 -2.90
N LEU A 132 6.82 7.33 -2.49
CA LEU A 132 6.41 7.90 -1.20
C LEU A 132 5.26 8.88 -1.41
N THR A 133 4.03 8.46 -1.16
CA THR A 133 2.86 9.34 -1.29
C THR A 133 2.63 10.09 0.03
N PRO A 134 2.20 11.36 -0.01
CA PRO A 134 1.76 12.03 1.21
C PRO A 134 0.52 11.31 1.79
N GLY A 135 0.50 11.09 3.10
CA GLY A 135 -0.73 10.76 3.82
C GLY A 135 -1.50 12.01 4.22
N GLU A 136 -2.62 11.81 4.90
CA GLU A 136 -3.42 12.91 5.46
C GLU A 136 -2.69 13.61 6.60
N ILE A 137 -3.04 14.89 6.81
CA ILE A 137 -2.53 15.68 7.92
C ILE A 137 -3.46 15.41 9.10
N PRO A 138 -2.98 14.84 10.22
CA PRO A 138 -3.85 14.54 11.36
C PRO A 138 -4.43 15.84 11.92
N GLY A 139 -5.76 15.99 11.89
CA GLY A 139 -6.50 17.03 12.60
C GLY A 139 -6.46 18.44 11.99
N SER A 140 -6.46 18.60 10.66
CA SER A 140 -6.57 19.92 10.04
C SER A 140 -7.73 20.02 9.03
N ASP A 141 -8.79 20.74 9.42
CA ASP A 141 -9.61 21.54 8.48
C ASP A 141 -8.79 22.73 7.91
N ASP A 142 -7.58 22.94 8.42
CA ASP A 142 -6.61 23.90 7.89
C ASP A 142 -5.78 23.30 6.75
N GLU A 143 -6.15 23.59 5.51
CA GLU A 143 -5.38 23.37 4.27
C GLU A 143 -3.96 24.01 4.26
N LEU A 144 -3.49 24.57 5.39
CA LEU A 144 -2.35 25.47 5.49
C LEU A 144 -1.18 24.94 6.34
N ALA A 145 -1.20 23.69 6.81
CA ALA A 145 -0.07 23.16 7.56
C ALA A 145 1.16 22.83 6.66
N PRO A 146 2.32 23.50 6.86
CA PRO A 146 3.56 23.21 6.14
C PRO A 146 4.08 21.83 6.53
N LEU A 147 4.78 21.12 5.62
CA LEU A 147 5.59 19.86 5.74
C LEU A 147 5.67 19.07 7.09
N LYS A 148 5.74 19.77 8.22
CA LYS A 148 5.70 19.26 9.58
C LYS A 148 4.39 18.50 9.83
N GLY A 149 4.51 17.26 10.29
CA GLY A 149 3.36 16.42 10.61
C GLY A 149 2.71 15.72 9.42
N ARG A 150 3.16 15.94 8.17
CA ARG A 150 2.65 15.19 7.01
C ARG A 150 3.36 13.83 6.92
N PRO A 151 2.67 12.72 7.21
CA PRO A 151 3.26 11.39 7.08
C PRO A 151 3.45 11.05 5.61
N LEU A 152 4.42 10.19 5.36
CA LEU A 152 4.65 9.58 4.06
C LEU A 152 4.23 8.12 4.11
N LEU A 153 3.49 7.73 3.09
CA LEU A 153 3.06 6.37 2.84
C LEU A 153 3.92 5.75 1.76
N LEU A 154 4.35 4.52 1.97
CA LEU A 154 4.98 3.71 0.95
C LEU A 154 3.90 3.13 0.04
N SER A 155 3.92 3.50 -1.23
CA SER A 155 3.15 2.85 -2.29
C SER A 155 4.04 1.80 -2.98
N VAL A 156 3.57 0.56 -3.07
CA VAL A 156 4.20 -0.55 -3.79
C VAL A 156 3.28 -1.04 -4.89
N ARG A 157 3.77 -1.10 -6.12
CA ARG A 157 3.01 -1.50 -7.31
C ARG A 157 3.70 -2.62 -8.06
N ARG A 158 2.90 -3.51 -8.63
CA ARG A 158 3.34 -4.48 -9.63
C ARG A 158 3.08 -3.92 -11.03
N SER A 159 4.11 -3.94 -11.87
CA SER A 159 4.00 -3.67 -13.30
C SER A 159 4.09 -4.97 -14.11
N GLY A 160 3.11 -5.21 -14.98
CA GLY A 160 3.02 -6.39 -15.84
C GLY A 160 2.42 -7.62 -15.16
N GLY A 161 2.28 -8.71 -15.93
CA GLY A 161 1.90 -10.03 -15.42
C GLY A 161 0.41 -10.30 -15.30
N GLY A 162 -0.44 -9.59 -16.06
CA GLY A 162 -1.88 -9.84 -16.11
C GLY A 162 -2.64 -9.63 -14.80
N THR A 163 -3.94 -9.91 -14.85
CA THR A 163 -4.87 -9.91 -13.72
C THR A 163 -5.25 -11.35 -13.38
N ASP A 164 -5.32 -11.68 -12.10
CA ASP A 164 -5.83 -12.98 -11.67
C ASP A 164 -7.35 -13.05 -11.92
N PRO A 165 -7.91 -14.24 -12.25
CA PRO A 165 -9.35 -14.42 -12.38
C PRO A 165 -10.05 -14.09 -11.06
N LEU A 166 -11.29 -13.60 -11.10
CA LEU A 166 -12.01 -13.05 -9.95
C LEU A 166 -12.07 -14.03 -8.75
N ARG A 167 -12.28 -15.33 -9.00
CA ARG A 167 -12.29 -16.37 -7.96
C ARG A 167 -10.95 -16.50 -7.22
N CYS A 168 -9.85 -16.11 -7.86
CA CYS A 168 -8.49 -16.09 -7.32
C CYS A 168 -7.97 -14.69 -7.03
N ALA A 169 -8.83 -13.67 -7.16
CA ALA A 169 -8.49 -12.35 -6.72
C ALA A 169 -8.30 -12.39 -5.20
N GLY A 170 -7.13 -11.90 -4.78
CA GLY A 170 -6.87 -11.47 -3.42
C GLY A 170 -7.76 -10.29 -3.03
N GLN A 171 -7.89 -10.08 -1.73
CA GLN A 171 -8.74 -9.04 -1.16
C GLN A 171 -7.96 -7.74 -0.93
N VAL A 172 -8.68 -6.61 -0.95
CA VAL A 172 -8.18 -5.32 -0.46
C VAL A 172 -8.50 -5.22 1.02
N VAL A 173 -7.50 -4.94 1.84
CA VAL A 173 -7.63 -4.85 3.29
C VAL A 173 -7.27 -3.45 3.76
N GLY A 174 -8.23 -2.81 4.43
CA GLY A 174 -8.00 -1.57 5.16
C GLY A 174 -7.11 -1.79 6.37
N LEU A 175 -6.30 -0.79 6.69
CA LEU A 175 -5.33 -0.85 7.78
C LEU A 175 -5.79 0.00 8.98
N SER A 176 -5.40 -0.43 10.18
CA SER A 176 -5.55 0.34 11.42
C SER A 176 -4.21 0.56 12.09
N GLY A 177 -4.06 1.74 12.69
CA GLY A 177 -2.83 2.17 13.36
C GLY A 177 -2.52 3.62 13.06
N VAL A 178 -1.25 3.98 13.26
CA VAL A 178 -0.75 5.34 12.97
C VAL A 178 -0.53 5.48 11.47
N ASP A 179 -0.96 6.61 10.90
CA ASP A 179 -0.83 6.97 9.47
C ASP A 179 -1.49 5.94 8.52
N THR A 180 -2.62 5.35 8.91
CA THR A 180 -3.28 4.30 8.12
C THR A 180 -4.55 4.73 7.37
N GLU A 181 -4.98 5.98 7.48
CA GLU A 181 -6.25 6.46 6.91
C GLU A 181 -6.36 6.24 5.38
N LEU A 182 -5.27 6.52 4.65
CA LEU A 182 -5.15 6.25 3.21
C LEU A 182 -4.36 4.96 2.91
N ALA A 183 -4.08 4.15 3.93
CA ALA A 183 -3.29 2.93 3.78
C ALA A 183 -4.20 1.71 3.61
N ALA A 184 -3.99 1.00 2.51
CA ALA A 184 -4.65 -0.25 2.21
C ALA A 184 -3.66 -1.19 1.55
N ILE A 185 -3.71 -2.46 1.89
CA ILE A 185 -2.92 -3.49 1.21
C ILE A 185 -3.83 -4.37 0.36
N THR A 186 -3.24 -4.99 -0.66
CA THR A 186 -3.93 -6.00 -1.45
C THR A 186 -3.01 -7.18 -1.66
N THR A 187 -3.60 -8.37 -1.68
CA THR A 187 -2.93 -9.61 -2.07
C THR A 187 -3.12 -9.93 -3.56
N SER A 188 -3.89 -9.13 -4.30
CA SER A 188 -4.00 -9.18 -5.76
C SER A 188 -3.78 -7.81 -6.36
N VAL A 189 -2.52 -7.52 -6.65
CA VAL A 189 -2.15 -6.31 -7.36
C VAL A 189 -2.37 -6.54 -8.86
N ALA A 190 -3.56 -6.24 -9.37
CA ALA A 190 -3.73 -5.98 -10.79
C ALA A 190 -2.74 -4.87 -11.24
N PRO A 191 -2.28 -4.86 -12.51
CA PRO A 191 -1.39 -3.81 -12.98
C PRO A 191 -1.98 -2.42 -12.70
N GLY A 192 -1.22 -1.56 -12.02
CA GLY A 192 -1.65 -0.20 -11.66
C GLY A 192 -2.26 -0.05 -10.26
N VAL A 193 -2.67 -1.14 -9.60
CA VAL A 193 -3.08 -1.11 -8.19
C VAL A 193 -1.84 -1.00 -7.30
N ALA A 194 -1.95 -0.33 -6.16
CA ALA A 194 -0.86 -0.17 -5.20
C ALA A 194 -1.26 -0.73 -3.84
N ALA A 195 -0.34 -1.45 -3.19
CA ALA A 195 -0.38 -1.60 -1.74
C ALA A 195 0.24 -0.34 -1.11
N VAL A 196 -0.51 0.31 -0.23
CA VAL A 196 -0.14 1.55 0.45
C VAL A 196 0.02 1.27 1.94
N LEU A 197 1.18 1.62 2.49
CA LEU A 197 1.57 1.32 3.87
C LEU A 197 2.11 2.57 4.56
N PRO A 198 1.98 2.71 5.88
CA PRO A 198 2.68 3.76 6.59
C PRO A 198 4.20 3.54 6.49
N ALA A 199 4.96 4.53 6.01
CA ALA A 199 6.42 4.45 6.01
C ALA A 199 7.01 4.83 7.38
N ASN A 200 6.19 5.41 8.28
CA ASN A 200 6.61 6.02 9.56
C ASN A 200 7.78 7.00 9.37
N LEU A 201 7.59 7.85 8.36
CA LEU A 201 8.45 8.95 7.97
C LEU A 201 7.55 10.14 7.74
N ASP A 202 7.98 11.31 8.19
CA ASP A 202 7.37 12.57 7.81
C ASP A 202 8.20 13.20 6.67
N ALA A 203 7.58 14.14 5.96
CA ALA A 203 8.26 14.83 4.87
C ALA A 203 9.56 15.51 5.34
N VAL A 204 9.57 16.09 6.54
CA VAL A 204 10.74 16.78 7.11
C VAL A 204 11.94 15.84 7.26
N LYS A 205 11.73 14.64 7.82
CA LYS A 205 12.75 13.60 7.99
C LYS A 205 13.37 13.22 6.66
N VAL A 206 12.56 13.14 5.60
CA VAL A 206 13.05 12.83 4.26
C VAL A 206 13.94 13.93 3.69
N PHE A 207 13.58 15.20 3.85
CA PHE A 207 14.42 16.31 3.43
C PHE A 207 15.69 16.49 4.28
N ALA A 208 15.73 15.90 5.48
CA ALA A 208 16.85 15.98 6.41
C ALA A 208 17.87 14.82 6.29
N ILE A 209 17.65 13.84 5.42
CA ILE A 209 18.55 12.69 5.26
C ILE A 209 19.90 13.14 4.70
N ARG A 210 20.97 12.95 5.48
CA ARG A 210 22.36 13.29 5.08
C ARG A 210 22.99 12.23 4.17
N ARG A 211 24.11 12.59 3.51
CA ARG A 211 24.82 11.77 2.49
C ARG A 211 25.21 10.34 2.92
N ASN A 212 25.33 10.11 4.23
CA ASN A 212 25.70 8.81 4.82
C ASN A 212 24.63 8.25 5.76
N GLN A 213 23.46 8.89 5.84
CA GLN A 213 22.39 8.46 6.70
C GLN A 213 21.48 7.47 5.96
N ARG A 214 21.20 6.35 6.62
CA ARG A 214 20.23 5.35 6.18
C ARG A 214 19.12 5.28 7.22
N ILE A 215 17.87 5.35 6.78
CA ILE A 215 16.72 5.04 7.61
C ILE A 215 16.22 3.66 7.21
N ARG A 216 16.08 2.78 8.20
CA ARG A 216 15.51 1.44 8.00
C ARG A 216 14.31 1.25 8.91
N ARG A 217 13.22 0.75 8.37
CA ARG A 217 11.95 0.49 9.06
C ARG A 217 11.42 -0.88 8.67
N VAL A 218 10.68 -1.48 9.58
CA VAL A 218 9.97 -2.73 9.36
C VAL A 218 8.50 -2.49 9.68
N VAL A 219 7.66 -2.66 8.67
CA VAL A 219 6.20 -2.61 8.79
C VAL A 219 5.70 -4.04 8.90
N THR A 220 4.98 -4.34 9.97
CA THR A 220 4.30 -5.62 10.14
C THR A 220 2.80 -5.40 10.15
N VAL A 221 2.10 -6.21 9.37
CA VAL A 221 0.64 -6.22 9.28
C VAL A 221 0.16 -7.55 9.83
N GLN A 222 -0.89 -7.52 10.64
CA GLN A 222 -1.56 -8.74 11.12
C GLN A 222 -2.98 -8.43 11.60
N GLY A 223 -3.91 -9.34 11.37
CA GLY A 223 -5.27 -9.23 11.90
C GLY A 223 -6.34 -9.78 10.95
N PRO A 224 -7.63 -9.53 11.25
CA PRO A 224 -8.71 -9.90 10.35
C PRO A 224 -8.65 -9.08 9.04
N CYS A 225 -9.12 -9.65 7.94
CA CYS A 225 -9.15 -8.97 6.63
C CYS A 225 -10.10 -7.75 6.60
N SER A 226 -11.07 -7.68 7.52
CA SER A 226 -11.94 -6.51 7.68
C SER A 226 -11.18 -5.27 8.15
N LYS A 227 -10.17 -5.44 9.01
CA LYS A 227 -9.31 -4.35 9.50
C LYS A 227 -8.03 -4.90 10.13
N ALA A 228 -6.93 -4.86 9.38
CA ALA A 228 -5.66 -5.39 9.87
C ALA A 228 -4.90 -4.34 10.67
N ALA A 229 -4.24 -4.75 11.76
CA ALA A 229 -3.40 -3.86 12.55
C ALA A 229 -2.02 -3.71 11.93
N VAL A 230 -1.49 -2.49 11.93
CA VAL A 230 -0.15 -2.18 11.45
C VAL A 230 0.74 -1.73 12.59
N ARG A 231 1.96 -2.26 12.62
CA ARG A 231 3.01 -1.79 13.53
C ARG A 231 4.26 -1.46 12.73
N VAL A 232 4.88 -0.34 13.05
CA VAL A 232 6.16 0.05 12.44
C VAL A 232 7.24 0.05 13.51
N SER A 233 8.34 -0.66 13.23
CA SER A 233 9.43 -0.88 14.17
C SER A 233 10.79 -0.68 13.51
N ARG A 234 11.84 -0.63 14.34
CA ARG A 234 13.22 -0.75 13.85
C ARG A 234 13.52 -2.23 13.53
N PRO A 235 14.42 -2.52 12.58
CA PRO A 235 14.85 -3.89 12.30
C PRO A 235 15.38 -4.62 13.55
N PRO A 236 15.20 -5.95 13.63
CA PRO A 236 14.60 -6.83 12.63
C PRO A 236 13.06 -6.79 12.58
N GLY A 237 12.42 -6.16 13.57
CA GLY A 237 10.98 -6.13 13.77
C GLY A 237 10.38 -7.51 14.07
N PRO A 238 9.13 -7.58 14.55
CA PRO A 238 8.48 -8.85 14.87
C PRO A 238 8.25 -9.70 13.62
N THR A 239 8.02 -10.99 13.82
CA THR A 239 7.52 -11.90 12.78
C THR A 239 6.00 -11.95 12.91
N PRO A 240 5.24 -11.57 11.87
CA PRO A 240 3.79 -11.63 11.93
C PRO A 240 3.34 -13.09 11.92
N SER A 241 2.27 -13.40 12.65
CA SER A 241 1.68 -14.75 12.68
C SER A 241 0.35 -14.75 11.92
N PRO A 242 0.05 -15.81 11.13
CA PRO A 242 -1.24 -15.96 10.47
C PRO A 242 -2.43 -15.99 11.43
N GLY A 243 -2.23 -16.47 12.67
CA GLY A 243 -3.32 -16.75 13.59
C GLY A 243 -4.22 -17.92 13.12
N PRO A 244 -5.19 -18.34 13.94
CA PRO A 244 -6.14 -19.40 13.58
C PRO A 244 -7.30 -18.87 12.72
N LEU A 245 -7.87 -19.76 11.92
CA LEU A 245 -9.15 -19.63 11.20
C LEU A 245 -10.12 -20.65 11.81
N ASN A 246 -11.22 -20.20 12.41
CA ASN A 246 -12.09 -21.02 13.25
C ASN A 246 -13.53 -21.14 12.74
N ALA A 247 -14.00 -20.19 11.94
CA ALA A 247 -15.35 -20.17 11.40
C ALA A 247 -15.37 -19.92 9.90
N ASP A 248 -16.45 -20.31 9.23
CA ASP A 248 -16.70 -19.95 7.84
C ASP A 248 -16.63 -18.43 7.64
N GLY A 249 -15.99 -18.01 6.56
CA GLY A 249 -15.74 -16.59 6.27
C GLY A 249 -14.65 -15.95 7.13
N ASP A 250 -14.02 -16.68 8.06
CA ASP A 250 -12.85 -16.16 8.77
C ASP A 250 -11.75 -15.85 7.75
N CYS A 251 -11.37 -14.59 7.69
CA CYS A 251 -10.27 -14.14 6.87
C CYS A 251 -9.23 -13.41 7.72
N ARG A 252 -7.97 -13.81 7.58
CA ARG A 252 -6.83 -13.17 8.23
C ARG A 252 -5.76 -12.79 7.24
N ILE A 253 -5.18 -11.63 7.45
CA ILE A 253 -4.03 -11.15 6.68
C ILE A 253 -2.85 -10.92 7.59
N PHE A 254 -1.67 -11.23 7.08
CA PHE A 254 -0.41 -10.98 7.76
C PHE A 254 0.69 -10.66 6.76
N GLY A 255 1.71 -9.94 7.18
CA GLY A 255 2.78 -9.55 6.28
C GLY A 255 3.87 -8.73 6.93
N LYS A 256 5.00 -8.67 6.25
CA LYS A 256 6.20 -7.98 6.71
C LYS A 256 6.85 -7.26 5.54
N VAL A 257 7.14 -5.98 5.73
CA VAL A 257 7.80 -5.13 4.73
C VAL A 257 8.96 -4.42 5.37
N VAL A 258 10.15 -4.59 4.79
CA VAL A 258 11.36 -3.87 5.17
C VAL A 258 11.55 -2.72 4.21
N ILE A 259 11.66 -1.52 4.75
CA ILE A 259 11.86 -0.28 4.00
C ILE A 259 13.23 0.26 4.37
N THR A 260 14.04 0.53 3.38
CA THR A 260 15.30 1.23 3.53
C THR A 260 15.33 2.47 2.66
N ILE A 261 15.65 3.63 3.24
CA ILE A 261 15.82 4.88 2.50
C ILE A 261 17.18 5.50 2.82
N ARG A 262 17.81 6.07 1.80
CA ARG A 262 19.04 6.88 1.91
C ARG A 262 19.01 8.03 0.91
N SER A 263 19.87 9.02 1.08
CA SER A 263 20.08 10.06 0.07
C SER A 263 20.72 9.46 -1.19
N ARG A 264 20.31 9.93 -2.37
CA ARG A 264 21.00 9.62 -3.63
C ARG A 264 22.33 10.38 -3.69
N ARG A 265 23.39 9.69 -4.11
CA ARG A 265 24.75 10.25 -4.19
C ARG A 265 24.90 11.29 -5.30
#